data_AF-A0A101FQI9-F1
#
_entry.id   AF-A0A101FQI9-F1
#
_cell.length_a   1.000
_cell.length_b   1.000
_cell.length_c   1.000
_cell.angle_alpha   90.00
_cell.angle_beta   90.00
_cell.angle_gamma   90.00
#
_symmetry.space_group_name_H-M   'P 1'
#
loop_
_entity.id
_entity.type
_entity.pdbx_description
1 polymer ?
#
loop_
_entity_poly.entity_id
_entity_poly.type
_entity_poly.pdbx_seq_one_letter_code
_entity_poly.pdbx_strand_id
1 'polypeptide(L)' 'MFDVAEIKAAIEKLPESDFVQLRKWFWEKDWQKWDRQIEVDSDAGKLDFLIEEAFDEKSKGQLKEF' A
#
# COMPACT_ATOMS: atom_id res chain seq x y z
N MET A 1 7.79 -25.81 8.70
CA MET A 1 8.00 -24.35 8.64
C MET A 1 8.84 -24.10 7.41
N PHE A 2 8.46 -23.15 6.55
CA PHE A 2 9.27 -22.82 5.37
C PHE A 2 10.42 -21.89 5.78
N ASP A 3 11.63 -22.15 5.29
CA ASP A 3 12.77 -21.28 5.50
C ASP A 3 12.77 -20.17 4.42
N VAL A 4 12.93 -18.92 4.87
CA VAL A 4 13.02 -17.77 3.98
C VAL A 4 14.27 -17.86 3.09
N ALA A 5 15.36 -18.45 3.58
CA ALA A 5 16.56 -18.67 2.77
C ALA A 5 16.29 -19.63 1.60
N GLU A 6 15.57 -20.73 1.85
CA GLU A 6 15.17 -21.70 0.83
C GLU A 6 14.25 -21.07 -0.22
N ILE A 7 13.28 -20.24 0.22
CA ILE A 7 12.39 -19.52 -0.69
C ILE A 7 13.17 -18.56 -1.59
N LYS A 8 14.11 -17.79 -1.03
CA LYS A 8 14.96 -16.88 -1.83
C LYS A 8 15.77 -17.65 -2.87
N ALA A 9 16.39 -18.76 -2.48
CA ALA A 9 17.14 -19.61 -3.40
C ALA A 9 16.26 -20.23 -4.50
N ALA A 10 14.98 -20.50 -4.22
CA ALA A 10 14.03 -20.95 -5.23
C ALA A 10 13.63 -19.83 -6.19
N ILE A 11 13.42 -18.61 -5.67
CA ILE A 11 13.09 -17.42 -6.47
C ILE A 11 14.22 -17.08 -7.45
N GLU A 12 15.48 -17.19 -7.03
CA GLU A 12 16.65 -16.95 -7.89
C GLU A 12 16.76 -17.92 -9.08
N LYS A 13 16.09 -19.09 -9.00
CA LYS A 13 16.09 -20.10 -10.06
C LYS A 13 14.92 -19.94 -11.03
N LEU A 14 14.02 -18.98 -10.80
CA LEU A 14 12.86 -18.76 -11.67
C LEU A 14 13.29 -18.21 -13.03
N PRO A 15 12.64 -18.66 -14.13
CA PRO A 15 12.67 -17.93 -15.38
C PRO A 15 12.19 -16.49 -15.19
N GLU A 16 12.69 -15.56 -16.00
CA GLU A 16 12.33 -14.14 -15.90
C GLU A 16 10.81 -13.91 -15.96
N SER A 17 10.08 -14.66 -16.80
CA SER A 17 8.62 -14.59 -16.89
C SER A 17 7.91 -14.89 -15.57
N ASP A 18 8.43 -15.86 -14.83
CA ASP A 18 7.82 -16.34 -13.59
C ASP A 18 8.21 -15.43 -12.43
N PHE A 19 9.44 -14.90 -12.45
CA PHE A 19 9.88 -13.87 -11.53
C PHE A 19 9.04 -12.59 -11.65
N VAL A 20 8.76 -12.13 -12.87
CA VAL A 20 7.90 -10.96 -13.12
C VAL A 20 6.48 -11.19 -12.59
N GLN A 21 5.91 -12.39 -12.81
CA GLN A 21 4.59 -12.75 -12.27
C GLN A 21 4.59 -12.76 -10.74
N LEU A 22 5.61 -13.37 -10.12
CA LEU A 22 5.76 -13.40 -8.66
C LEU A 22 5.87 -11.98 -8.08
N ARG A 23 6.67 -11.12 -8.70
CA ARG A 23 6.82 -9.72 -8.29
C ARG A 23 5.49 -8.97 -8.36
N LYS A 24 4.70 -9.16 -9.42
CA LYS A 24 3.38 -8.55 -9.55
C LYS A 24 2.43 -9.02 -8.44
N TRP A 25 2.39 -10.33 -8.20
CA TRP A 25 1.57 -10.89 -7.12
C TRP A 25 1.99 -10.35 -5.74
N PHE A 26 3.29 -10.22 -5.48
CA PHE A 26 3.80 -9.67 -4.23
C PHE A 26 3.36 -8.20 -4.04
N TRP A 27 3.48 -7.39 -5.10
CA TRP A 27 3.01 -6.01 -5.12
C TRP A 27 1.52 -5.92 -4.80
N GLU A 28 0.67 -6.70 -5.47
CA GLU A 28 -0.78 -6.75 -5.20
C GLU A 28 -1.09 -7.13 -3.75
N LYS A 29 -0.31 -8.02 -3.14
CA LYS A 29 -0.47 -8.40 -1.73
C LYS A 29 -0.14 -7.27 -0.77
N ASP A 30 0.88 -6.48 -1.07
CA ASP A 30 1.21 -5.34 -0.21
C ASP A 30 0.20 -4.21 -0.37
N TRP A 31 -0.33 -3.98 -1.58
CA TRP A 31 -1.48 -3.07 -1.78
C TRP A 31 -2.71 -3.50 -0.99
N GLN A 32 -3.08 -4.79 -1.02
CA GLN A 32 -4.21 -5.29 -0.21
C GLN A 32 -4.02 -5.04 1.29
N LYS A 33 -2.80 -5.15 1.81
CA LYS A 33 -2.51 -4.83 3.22
C LYS A 33 -2.61 -3.33 3.49
N TRP A 34 -2.11 -2.52 2.57
CA TRP A 34 -2.14 -1.07 2.68
C TRP A 34 -3.56 -0.53 2.65
N ASP A 35 -4.41 -1.02 1.74
CA ASP A 35 -5.84 -0.68 1.69
C ASP A 35 -6.52 -0.99 3.02
N ARG A 36 -6.29 -2.20 3.56
CA ARG A 36 -6.84 -2.58 4.86
C ARG A 36 -6.32 -1.71 6.00
N GLN A 37 -5.05 -1.32 5.96
CA GLN A 37 -4.46 -0.46 6.99
C GLN A 37 -5.09 0.94 6.94
N ILE A 38 -5.31 1.50 5.75
CA ILE A 38 -6.01 2.77 5.56
C ILE A 38 -7.43 2.70 6.12
N GLU A 39 -8.18 1.64 5.80
CA GLU A 39 -9.54 1.45 6.33
C GLU A 39 -9.54 1.45 7.87
N VAL A 40 -8.64 0.66 8.48
CA VAL A 40 -8.51 0.59 9.95
C VAL A 40 -8.11 1.94 10.56
N ASP A 41 -7.18 2.66 9.94
CA ASP A 41 -6.71 3.94 10.43
C ASP A 41 -7.75 5.06 10.25
N SER A 42 -8.54 4.99 9.18
CA SER A 42 -9.71 5.83 8.94
C SER A 42 -10.76 5.58 10.01
N ASP A 43 -11.14 4.33 10.27
CA ASP A 43 -12.13 3.96 11.29
C ASP A 43 -11.68 4.32 12.71
N ALA A 44 -10.37 4.34 12.94
CA ALA A 44 -9.77 4.74 14.21
C ALA A 44 -9.61 6.26 14.37
N GLY A 45 -10.01 7.07 13.37
CA GLY A 45 -9.88 8.54 13.38
C GLY A 45 -8.44 9.05 13.23
N LYS A 46 -7.48 8.17 12.89
CA LYS A 46 -6.07 8.58 12.75
C LYS A 46 -5.82 9.47 11.53
N LEU A 47 -6.75 9.46 10.59
CA LEU A 47 -6.69 10.25 9.36
C LEU A 47 -7.54 11.54 9.44
N ASP A 48 -8.18 11.82 10.57
CA ASP A 48 -9.08 12.98 10.74
C ASP A 48 -8.36 14.31 10.51
N PHE A 49 -7.06 14.40 10.81
CA PHE A 49 -6.25 15.59 10.56
C PHE A 49 -6.22 16.00 9.08
N LEU A 50 -6.36 15.05 8.14
CA LEU A 50 -6.43 15.35 6.71
C LEU A 50 -7.77 16.00 6.34
N ILE A 51 -8.85 15.62 7.04
CA ILE A 51 -10.17 16.22 6.86
C ILE A 51 -10.16 17.65 7.41
N GLU A 52 -9.57 17.86 8.58
CA GLU A 52 -9.39 19.18 9.19
C GLU A 52 -8.57 20.10 8.27
N GLU A 53 -7.44 19.62 7.77
CA GLU A 53 -6.60 20.35 6.80
C GLU A 53 -7.39 20.73 5.54
N ALA A 54 -8.19 19.80 5.00
CA ALA A 54 -9.02 20.08 3.83
C ALA A 54 -10.07 21.18 4.09
N PHE A 55 -10.69 21.21 5.28
CA PHE A 55 -11.62 22.28 5.66
C PHE A 55 -10.92 23.62 5.86
N ASP A 56 -9.74 23.62 6.46
CA ASP A 56 -8.94 24.83 6.66
C ASP A 56 -8.52 25.44 5.32
N GLU A 57 -7.99 24.63 4.40
CA GLU A 57 -7.59 25.09 3.07
C GLU A 57 -8.78 25.56 2.22
N LYS A 58 -9.95 24.92 2.39
CA LYS A 58 -11.20 25.38 1.79
C LYS A 58 -11.58 26.77 2.29
N SER A 59 -11.49 27.01 3.60
CA SER A 59 -11.81 28.30 4.21
C SER A 59 -10.90 29.43 3.72
N LYS A 60 -9.64 29.10 3.39
CA LYS A 60 -8.65 30.03 2.84
C LYS A 60 -8.79 30.25 1.33
N GLY A 61 -9.66 29.50 0.66
CA GLY A 61 -9.78 29.52 -0.80
C GLY A 61 -8.56 28.97 -1.53
N GLN A 62 -7.79 28.09 -0.88
CA GLN A 62 -6.54 27.53 -1.41
C GLN A 62 -6.70 26.10 -1.94
N LEU A 63 -7.91 25.53 -1.85
CA LEU A 63 -8.19 24.24 -2.49
C LEU A 63 -7.91 24.33 -3.99
N LYS A 64 -7.15 23.35 -4.48
CA LYS A 64 -6.90 23.19 -5.90
C LYS A 64 -8.21 22.86 -6.62
N GLU A 65 -8.54 23.64 -7.65
CA GLU A 65 -9.62 23.29 -8.59
C GLU A 65 -9.17 22.11 -9.46
N PHE A 66 -10.06 21.13 -9.63
CA PHE A 66 -9.83 19.93 -10.45
C PHE A 66 -10.42 20.10 -11.84
#